data_AF-A0A7R8W3T3-F1
#
_entry.id   AF-A0A7R8W3T3-F1
#
_cell.length_a   1.000
_cell.length_b   1.000
_cell.length_c   1.000
_cell.angle_alpha   90.00
_cell.angle_beta   90.00
_cell.angle_gamma   90.00
#
_symmetry.space_group_name_H-M   'P 1'
#
loop_
_entity.id
_entity.type
_entity.pdbx_description
1 polymer ?
#
loop_
_entity_poly.entity_id
_entity_poly.type
_entity_poly.pdbx_seq_one_letter_code
_entity_poly.pdbx_strand_id
1 'polypeptide(L)'
;MPQWIAVNRILVANALPSYFVQIISEMSSAAGLSNRINPALVLELRNPKNEIVGEEDYIISCLLMVFVAVSIPTLARVDQSSYKTQYEGHANNSHCLAKAINDLFGALFTLHGHGDIEERLKEFLALASSSLLRLGQETDKEATKNRESVYLLLDEVVKQSSFLTMDLLESCFPYALIRNAYHAVYKQSVAAGNR
;
A
#
# COMPACT_ATOMS: atom_id res chain seq x y z
N MET A 1 8.89 7.88 35.24
CA MET A 1 7.48 8.27 34.93
C MET A 1 7.50 9.74 34.52
N PRO A 2 6.74 10.15 33.48
CA PRO A 2 5.30 10.00 33.52
C PRO A 2 4.75 9.15 32.37
N GLN A 3 4.02 8.10 32.75
CA GLN A 3 3.13 7.31 31.89
C GLN A 3 2.00 8.13 31.24
N TRP A 4 1.98 9.45 31.41
CA TRP A 4 0.91 10.35 30.98
C TRP A 4 0.97 10.69 29.47
N ILE A 5 2.14 10.59 28.83
CA ILE A 5 2.25 10.83 27.37
C ILE A 5 1.64 9.65 26.58
N ALA A 6 1.76 8.43 27.10
CA ALA A 6 1.20 7.24 26.44
C ALA A 6 -0.32 7.13 26.64
N VAL A 7 -0.82 7.47 27.82
CA VAL A 7 -2.27 7.39 28.13
C VAL A 7 -3.07 8.45 27.35
N ASN A 8 -2.50 9.64 27.11
CA ASN A 8 -3.16 10.66 26.28
C ASN A 8 -3.21 10.35 24.78
N ARG A 9 -2.37 9.46 24.26
CA ARG A 9 -2.47 9.04 22.84
C ARG A 9 -3.69 8.15 22.57
N ILE A 10 -4.15 7.42 23.59
CA ILE A 10 -5.25 6.46 23.47
C ILE A 10 -6.59 7.09 23.86
N LEU A 11 -6.61 7.98 24.87
CA LEU A 11 -7.85 8.65 25.31
C LEU A 11 -8.29 9.81 24.41
N VAL A 12 -7.35 10.51 23.76
CA VAL A 12 -7.69 11.67 22.91
C VAL A 12 -8.27 11.24 21.55
N ALA A 13 -7.89 10.07 21.02
CA ALA A 13 -8.36 9.59 19.71
C ALA A 13 -9.86 9.22 19.68
N ASN A 14 -10.44 8.83 20.81
CA ASN A 14 -11.81 8.29 20.86
C ASN A 14 -12.90 9.33 21.24
N ALA A 15 -12.53 10.59 21.55
CA ALA A 15 -13.47 11.59 22.07
C ALA A 15 -13.47 12.93 21.30
N LEU A 16 -12.69 13.06 20.22
CA LEU A 16 -12.61 14.29 19.45
C LEU A 16 -13.55 14.24 18.23
N PRO A 17 -14.29 15.33 17.93
CA PRO A 17 -15.04 15.43 16.69
C PRO A 17 -14.13 15.19 15.48
N SER A 18 -14.60 14.49 14.44
CA SER A 18 -13.85 14.19 13.21
C SER A 18 -13.10 15.41 12.63
N TYR A 19 -13.73 16.58 12.71
CA TYR A 19 -13.15 17.88 12.34
C TYR A 19 -11.84 18.23 13.08
N PHE A 20 -11.75 17.94 14.38
CA PHE A 20 -10.57 18.26 15.17
C PHE A 20 -9.39 17.32 14.86
N VAL A 21 -9.68 16.06 14.51
CA VAL A 21 -8.65 15.11 14.04
C VAL A 21 -8.07 15.56 12.68
N GLN A 22 -8.92 16.12 11.81
CA GLN A 22 -8.51 16.68 10.53
C GLN A 22 -7.62 17.92 10.70
N ILE A 23 -7.97 18.85 11.59
CA ILE A 23 -7.14 20.03 11.89
C ILE A 23 -5.77 19.63 12.46
N ILE A 24 -5.73 18.68 13.41
CA ILE A 24 -4.44 18.19 13.93
C ILE A 24 -3.60 17.60 12.82
N SER A 25 -4.21 16.85 11.90
CA SER A 25 -3.52 16.27 10.76
C SER A 25 -2.98 17.36 9.83
N GLU A 26 -3.75 18.40 9.52
CA GLU A 26 -3.30 19.54 8.71
C GLU A 26 -2.11 20.28 9.37
N MET A 27 -2.22 20.58 10.66
CA MET A 27 -1.13 21.23 11.41
C MET A 27 0.14 20.36 11.45
N SER A 28 -0.03 19.05 11.67
CA SER A 28 1.08 18.09 11.68
C SER A 28 1.73 17.98 10.30
N SER A 29 0.93 17.97 9.23
CA SER A 29 1.42 17.95 7.85
C SER A 29 2.20 19.21 7.51
N ALA A 30 1.72 20.38 7.93
CA ALA A 30 2.40 21.66 7.74
C ALA A 30 3.73 21.73 8.51
N ALA A 31 3.84 21.04 9.64
CA ALA A 31 5.07 20.87 10.39
C ALA A 31 6.03 19.81 9.81
N GLY A 32 5.67 19.17 8.69
CA GLY A 32 6.46 18.11 8.06
C GLY A 32 6.40 16.76 8.78
N LEU A 33 5.42 16.55 9.68
CA LEU A 33 5.21 15.28 10.36
C LEU A 33 4.43 14.32 9.46
N SER A 34 4.86 13.06 9.45
CA SER A 34 4.18 11.98 8.73
C SER A 34 2.85 11.64 9.39
N ASN A 35 1.74 11.86 8.68
CA ASN A 35 0.40 11.49 9.12
C ASN A 35 0.01 10.11 8.58
N ARG A 36 -0.93 9.44 9.27
CA ARG A 36 -1.52 8.17 8.80
C ARG A 36 -2.34 8.33 7.53
N ILE A 37 -2.98 9.49 7.36
CA ILE A 37 -3.78 9.86 6.19
C ILE A 37 -3.30 11.25 5.78
N ASN A 38 -3.08 11.45 4.48
CA ASN A 38 -2.66 12.75 3.97
C ASN A 38 -3.86 13.71 3.91
N PRO A 39 -3.91 14.75 4.77
CA PRO A 39 -5.06 15.66 4.84
C PRO A 39 -5.18 16.54 3.58
N ALA A 40 -4.06 16.87 2.93
CA ALA A 40 -4.07 17.66 1.69
C ALA A 40 -4.69 16.85 0.53
N LEU A 41 -4.42 15.53 0.48
CA LEU A 41 -5.02 14.66 -0.52
C LEU A 41 -6.53 14.48 -0.27
N VAL A 42 -6.94 14.34 0.99
CA VAL A 42 -8.38 14.29 1.36
C VAL A 42 -9.08 15.57 0.92
N LEU A 43 -8.46 16.74 1.13
CA LEU A 43 -9.03 18.02 0.71
C LEU A 43 -9.16 18.13 -0.82
N GLU A 44 -8.15 17.69 -1.57
CA GLU A 44 -8.15 17.76 -3.03
C GLU A 44 -9.15 16.78 -3.66
N LEU A 45 -9.27 15.57 -3.09
CA LEU A 45 -10.24 14.57 -3.54
C LEU A 45 -11.68 14.94 -3.15
N ARG A 46 -11.86 15.82 -2.16
CA ARG A 46 -13.18 16.34 -1.79
C ARG A 46 -13.68 17.30 -2.85
N ASN A 47 -14.53 16.82 -3.74
CA ASN A 47 -15.19 17.66 -4.72
C ASN A 47 -16.26 18.54 -4.02
N PRO A 48 -16.11 19.88 -3.99
CA PRO A 48 -17.08 20.76 -3.32
C PRO A 48 -18.45 20.78 -4.02
N LYS A 49 -18.58 20.21 -5.23
CA LYS A 49 -19.84 20.12 -5.99
C LYS A 49 -20.64 18.84 -5.73
N ASN A 50 -20.04 17.81 -5.15
CA ASN A 50 -20.70 16.57 -4.74
C ASN A 50 -20.77 16.54 -3.20
N GLU A 51 -21.74 17.26 -2.63
CA GLU A 51 -21.93 17.32 -1.18
C GLU A 51 -22.39 16.00 -0.55
N ILE A 52 -22.80 15.02 -1.37
CA ILE A 52 -23.15 13.67 -0.96
C ILE A 52 -22.24 12.73 -1.73
N VAL A 53 -21.15 12.29 -1.11
CA VAL A 53 -20.43 11.11 -1.57
C VAL A 53 -21.41 9.96 -1.36
N GLY A 54 -22.05 9.53 -2.44
CA GLY A 54 -23.08 8.50 -2.37
C GLY A 54 -22.47 7.13 -2.10
N GLU A 55 -23.29 6.17 -1.68
CA GLU A 55 -22.90 4.75 -1.61
C GLU A 55 -22.31 4.24 -2.94
N GLU A 56 -22.73 4.82 -4.08
CA GLU A 56 -22.17 4.53 -5.40
C GLU A 56 -20.67 4.88 -5.52
N ASP A 57 -20.24 6.02 -4.97
CA ASP A 57 -18.84 6.45 -4.98
C ASP A 57 -17.97 5.54 -4.09
N TYR A 58 -18.55 5.06 -2.98
CA TYR A 58 -17.90 4.07 -2.12
C TYR A 58 -17.71 2.74 -2.86
N ILE A 59 -18.73 2.26 -3.58
CA ILE A 59 -18.63 1.04 -4.39
C ILE A 59 -17.56 1.21 -5.47
N ILE A 60 -17.49 2.36 -6.14
CA ILE A 60 -16.45 2.65 -7.15
C ILE A 60 -15.05 2.61 -6.50
N SER A 61 -14.89 3.16 -5.31
CA SER A 61 -13.62 3.13 -4.56
C SER A 61 -13.21 1.70 -4.17
N CYS A 62 -14.17 0.87 -3.74
CA CYS A 62 -13.96 -0.54 -3.49
C CYS A 62 -13.57 -1.31 -4.76
N LEU A 63 -14.25 -1.06 -5.89
CA LEU A 63 -13.94 -1.68 -7.17
C LEU A 63 -12.57 -1.26 -7.69
N LEU A 64 -12.17 0.00 -7.51
CA LEU A 64 -10.84 0.49 -7.84
C LEU A 64 -9.77 -0.29 -7.08
N MET A 65 -9.98 -0.53 -5.79
CA MET A 65 -9.08 -1.33 -4.96
C MET A 65 -8.91 -2.76 -5.48
N VAL A 66 -10.03 -3.43 -5.80
CA VAL A 66 -10.01 -4.79 -6.40
C VAL A 66 -9.29 -4.77 -7.75
N PHE A 67 -9.56 -3.78 -8.60
CA PHE A 67 -8.92 -3.64 -9.90
C PHE A 67 -7.40 -3.50 -9.79
N VAL A 68 -6.93 -2.63 -8.88
CA VAL A 68 -5.49 -2.46 -8.63
C VAL A 68 -4.89 -3.79 -8.15
N ALA A 69 -5.51 -4.47 -7.17
CA ALA A 69 -5.01 -5.73 -6.63
C ALA A 69 -4.82 -6.81 -7.70
N VAL A 70 -5.80 -6.98 -8.59
CA VAL A 70 -5.76 -7.99 -9.67
C VAL A 70 -4.82 -7.58 -10.81
N SER A 71 -4.53 -6.29 -10.96
CA SER A 71 -3.60 -5.78 -11.98
C SER A 71 -2.12 -5.94 -11.62
N ILE A 72 -1.75 -6.06 -10.33
CA ILE A 72 -0.33 -6.17 -9.89
C ILE A 72 0.44 -7.29 -10.61
N PRO A 73 -0.08 -8.52 -10.77
CA PRO A 73 0.62 -9.59 -11.49
C PRO A 73 0.94 -9.25 -12.95
N THR A 74 0.19 -8.37 -13.60
CA THR A 74 0.46 -7.96 -14.98
C THR A 74 1.81 -7.25 -15.11
N LEU A 75 2.30 -6.61 -14.04
CA LEU A 75 3.62 -5.97 -13.99
C LEU A 75 4.76 -6.98 -14.15
N ALA A 76 4.55 -8.26 -13.82
CA ALA A 76 5.57 -9.30 -13.98
C ALA A 76 5.93 -9.57 -15.46
N ARG A 77 5.00 -9.25 -16.37
CA ARG A 77 5.17 -9.36 -17.83
C ARG A 77 5.97 -8.21 -18.42
N VAL A 78 6.04 -7.08 -17.71
CA VAL A 78 6.70 -5.87 -18.20
C VAL A 78 8.20 -5.96 -17.94
N ASP A 79 9.00 -5.85 -18.99
CA ASP A 79 10.46 -5.97 -18.93
C ASP A 79 11.13 -4.93 -18.01
N GLN A 80 10.56 -3.72 -17.95
CA GLN A 80 11.05 -2.63 -17.10
C GLN A 80 10.70 -2.79 -15.61
N SER A 81 9.88 -3.78 -15.24
CA SER A 81 9.56 -4.07 -13.83
C SER A 81 10.68 -4.82 -13.10
N SER A 82 11.91 -4.81 -13.62
CA SER A 82 13.06 -5.36 -12.90
C SER A 82 13.40 -4.50 -11.69
N TYR A 83 13.54 -5.12 -10.52
CA TYR A 83 14.04 -4.45 -9.33
C TYR A 83 15.55 -4.21 -9.44
N LYS A 84 15.98 -2.98 -9.15
CA LYS A 84 17.37 -2.54 -9.18
C LYS A 84 17.83 -2.25 -7.76
N THR A 85 18.79 -3.03 -7.29
CA THR A 85 19.32 -2.90 -5.92
C THR A 85 20.02 -1.57 -5.66
N GLN A 86 20.51 -0.89 -6.70
CA GLN A 86 21.19 0.41 -6.58
C GLN A 86 20.28 1.53 -6.06
N TYR A 87 18.98 1.46 -6.36
CA TYR A 87 17.98 2.45 -5.94
C TYR A 87 16.92 1.83 -5.02
N GLU A 88 17.11 0.57 -4.60
CA GLU A 88 16.13 -0.20 -3.82
C GLU A 88 14.71 -0.18 -4.41
N GLY A 89 14.58 -0.18 -5.74
CA GLY A 89 13.29 -0.03 -6.40
C GLY A 89 13.25 -0.53 -7.85
N HIS A 90 12.05 -0.55 -8.43
CA HIS A 90 11.82 -0.94 -9.83
C HIS A 90 12.17 0.18 -10.82
N ALA A 91 12.70 -0.18 -12.00
CA ALA A 91 13.11 0.79 -13.02
C ALA A 91 11.94 1.59 -13.64
N ASN A 92 10.72 1.07 -13.57
CA ASN A 92 9.48 1.73 -14.00
C ASN A 92 8.73 2.45 -12.86
N ASN A 93 9.37 2.68 -11.72
CA ASN A 93 8.76 3.28 -10.53
C ASN A 93 7.57 2.51 -9.94
N SER A 94 7.41 1.22 -10.24
CA SER A 94 6.33 0.43 -9.63
C SER A 94 6.39 0.38 -8.11
N HIS A 95 7.56 0.54 -7.49
CA HIS A 95 7.70 0.67 -6.04
C HIS A 95 6.90 1.85 -5.45
N CYS A 96 6.68 2.92 -6.22
CA CYS A 96 5.84 4.05 -5.80
C CYS A 96 4.36 3.69 -5.66
N LEU A 97 3.90 2.58 -6.27
CA LEU A 97 2.53 2.10 -6.08
C LEU A 97 2.25 1.77 -4.63
N ALA A 98 3.24 1.30 -3.85
CA ALA A 98 3.09 1.06 -2.43
C ALA A 98 2.62 2.30 -1.67
N LYS A 99 3.23 3.45 -1.97
CA LYS A 99 2.83 4.73 -1.38
C LYS A 99 1.49 5.21 -1.92
N ALA A 100 1.30 5.15 -3.24
CA ALA A 100 0.06 5.59 -3.88
C ALA A 100 -1.17 4.82 -3.38
N ILE A 101 -1.09 3.50 -3.24
CA ILE A 101 -2.17 2.63 -2.73
C ILE A 101 -2.56 3.05 -1.31
N ASN A 102 -1.57 3.22 -0.42
CA ASN A 102 -1.82 3.57 0.97
C ASN A 102 -2.40 4.98 1.12
N ASP A 103 -1.81 5.97 0.43
CA ASP A 103 -2.26 7.36 0.51
C ASP A 103 -3.64 7.54 -0.15
N LEU A 104 -3.86 6.96 -1.34
CA LEU A 104 -5.10 7.10 -2.09
C LEU A 104 -6.27 6.39 -1.41
N PHE A 105 -6.13 5.12 -1.04
CA PHE A 105 -7.23 4.40 -0.38
C PHE A 105 -7.45 4.91 1.03
N GLY A 106 -6.39 5.32 1.74
CA GLY A 106 -6.53 6.03 3.01
C GLY A 106 -7.36 7.30 2.87
N ALA A 107 -7.10 8.13 1.86
CA ALA A 107 -7.86 9.35 1.63
C ALA A 107 -9.31 9.09 1.15
N LEU A 108 -9.49 8.19 0.18
CA LEU A 108 -10.82 7.83 -0.35
C LEU A 108 -11.71 7.27 0.75
N PHE A 109 -11.29 6.23 1.48
CA PHE A 109 -12.14 5.64 2.52
C PHE A 109 -12.37 6.58 3.72
N THR A 110 -11.45 7.51 3.98
CA THR A 110 -11.69 8.59 4.95
C THR A 110 -12.81 9.54 4.50
N LEU A 111 -12.93 9.84 3.20
CA LEU A 111 -13.99 10.68 2.65
C LEU A 111 -15.38 10.04 2.74
N HIS A 112 -15.47 8.71 2.55
CA HIS A 112 -16.73 7.98 2.64
C HIS A 112 -17.22 7.81 4.09
N GLY A 113 -16.31 7.89 5.08
CA GLY A 113 -16.68 7.94 6.50
C GLY A 113 -17.12 6.62 7.14
N HIS A 114 -16.95 5.47 6.46
CA HIS A 114 -17.30 4.14 6.99
C HIS A 114 -16.29 3.63 8.05
N GLY A 115 -15.07 4.19 8.11
CA GLY A 115 -14.07 3.85 9.13
C GLY A 115 -13.49 2.44 8.99
N ASP A 116 -13.63 1.82 7.83
CA ASP A 116 -13.29 0.44 7.50
C ASP A 116 -11.97 0.30 6.71
N ILE A 117 -11.15 1.36 6.68
CA ILE A 117 -9.89 1.46 5.92
C ILE A 117 -9.00 0.23 6.14
N GLU A 118 -8.86 -0.21 7.39
CA GLU A 118 -8.05 -1.38 7.74
C GLU A 118 -8.63 -2.64 7.10
N GLU A 119 -9.93 -2.88 7.22
CA GLU A 119 -10.58 -4.06 6.66
C GLU A 119 -10.47 -4.10 5.12
N ARG A 120 -10.68 -2.95 4.46
CA ARG A 120 -10.53 -2.83 3.01
C ARG A 120 -9.09 -3.12 2.57
N LEU A 121 -8.09 -2.57 3.28
CA LEU A 121 -6.68 -2.85 2.98
C LEU A 121 -6.29 -4.32 3.24
N LYS A 122 -6.91 -5.00 4.23
CA LYS A 122 -6.74 -6.45 4.42
C LYS A 122 -7.28 -7.24 3.24
N GLU A 123 -8.46 -6.87 2.73
CA GLU A 123 -9.05 -7.49 1.54
C GLU A 123 -8.17 -7.26 0.30
N PHE A 124 -7.68 -6.04 0.11
CA PHE A 124 -6.71 -5.72 -0.94
C PHE A 124 -5.48 -6.64 -0.88
N LEU A 125 -4.89 -6.79 0.30
CA LEU A 125 -3.70 -7.62 0.50
C LEU A 125 -3.98 -9.09 0.19
N ALA A 126 -5.14 -9.61 0.62
CA ALA A 126 -5.55 -10.99 0.33
C ALA A 126 -5.74 -11.22 -1.18
N LEU A 127 -6.41 -10.30 -1.87
CA LEU A 127 -6.64 -10.36 -3.33
C LEU A 127 -5.33 -10.26 -4.12
N ALA A 128 -4.45 -9.34 -3.74
CA ALA A 128 -3.15 -9.17 -4.37
C ALA A 128 -2.28 -10.43 -4.16
N SER A 129 -2.22 -10.94 -2.93
CA SER A 129 -1.47 -12.17 -2.59
C SER A 129 -1.99 -13.38 -3.35
N SER A 130 -3.32 -13.58 -3.40
CA SER A 130 -3.93 -14.66 -4.16
C SER A 130 -3.60 -14.58 -5.66
N SER A 131 -3.67 -13.38 -6.23
CA SER A 131 -3.37 -13.15 -7.65
C SER A 131 -1.89 -13.39 -7.96
N LEU A 132 -0.99 -13.06 -7.04
CA LEU A 132 0.45 -13.31 -7.15
C LEU A 132 0.82 -14.79 -6.97
N LEU A 133 0.20 -15.49 -6.03
CA LEU A 133 0.39 -16.94 -5.85
C LEU A 133 -0.06 -17.72 -7.08
N ARG A 134 -1.16 -17.30 -7.72
CA ARG A 134 -1.62 -17.88 -8.98
C ARG A 134 -0.59 -17.69 -10.10
N LEU A 135 -0.01 -16.49 -10.22
CA LEU A 135 1.08 -16.24 -11.17
C LEU A 135 2.32 -17.09 -10.84
N GLY A 136 2.60 -17.36 -9.57
CA GLY A 136 3.72 -18.22 -9.14
C GLY A 136 3.61 -19.68 -9.58
N GLN A 137 2.40 -20.17 -9.86
CA GLN A 137 2.14 -21.51 -10.39
C GLN A 137 2.17 -21.55 -11.92
N GLU A 138 2.21 -20.40 -12.58
CA GLU A 138 2.21 -20.29 -14.03
C GLU A 138 3.59 -20.67 -14.59
N THR A 139 3.62 -21.53 -15.61
CA THR A 139 4.86 -22.07 -16.19
C THR A 139 5.37 -21.26 -17.38
N ASP A 140 4.61 -20.25 -17.80
CA ASP A 140 4.99 -19.39 -18.91
C ASP A 140 6.18 -18.49 -18.54
N LYS A 141 7.27 -18.64 -19.28
CA LYS A 141 8.53 -17.93 -19.06
C LYS A 141 8.44 -16.44 -19.37
N GLU A 142 7.53 -16.05 -20.27
CA GLU A 142 7.30 -14.63 -20.57
C GLU A 142 6.46 -13.98 -19.47
N ALA A 143 5.45 -14.69 -18.94
CA ALA A 143 4.63 -14.21 -17.85
C ALA A 143 5.35 -14.12 -16.49
N THR A 144 6.38 -14.94 -16.28
CA THR A 144 7.09 -15.07 -14.98
C THR A 144 8.46 -14.39 -14.93
N LYS A 145 8.85 -13.64 -15.97
CA LYS A 145 10.18 -13.07 -16.12
C LYS A 145 10.62 -12.19 -14.94
N ASN A 146 9.74 -11.31 -14.46
CA ASN A 146 10.01 -10.40 -13.35
C ASN A 146 9.21 -10.73 -12.08
N ARG A 147 8.75 -11.99 -11.91
CA ARG A 147 7.88 -12.37 -10.77
C ARG A 147 8.47 -12.02 -9.41
N GLU A 148 9.77 -12.23 -9.23
CA GLU A 148 10.46 -11.99 -7.97
C GLU A 148 10.42 -10.49 -7.62
N SER A 149 10.56 -9.62 -8.62
CA SER A 149 10.48 -8.16 -8.43
C SER A 149 9.08 -7.73 -7.99
N VAL A 150 8.02 -8.38 -8.49
CA VAL A 150 6.64 -8.07 -8.10
C VAL A 150 6.33 -8.53 -6.68
N TYR A 151 6.92 -9.63 -6.20
CA TYR A 151 6.80 -10.01 -4.79
C TYR A 151 7.39 -8.98 -3.83
N LEU A 152 8.47 -8.30 -4.22
CA LEU A 152 9.04 -7.20 -3.43
C LEU A 152 8.11 -5.98 -3.35
N LEU A 153 7.27 -5.77 -4.36
CA LEU A 153 6.27 -4.69 -4.32
C LEU A 153 5.24 -4.94 -3.21
N LEU A 154 4.84 -6.20 -2.99
CA LEU A 154 3.91 -6.54 -1.91
C LEU A 154 4.50 -6.26 -0.52
N ASP A 155 5.78 -6.59 -0.33
CA ASP A 155 6.54 -6.26 0.88
C ASP A 155 6.59 -4.73 1.12
N GLU A 156 6.83 -3.96 0.06
CA GLU A 156 6.87 -2.50 0.14
C GLU A 156 5.49 -1.90 0.48
N VAL A 157 4.40 -2.44 -0.08
CA VAL A 157 3.02 -2.01 0.26
C VAL A 157 2.75 -2.14 1.76
N VAL A 158 3.16 -3.27 2.36
CA VAL A 158 2.96 -3.53 3.79
C VAL A 158 3.86 -2.64 4.65
N LYS A 159 5.12 -2.44 4.27
CA LYS A 159 6.05 -1.54 4.98
C LYS A 159 5.60 -0.08 4.99
N GLN A 160 5.02 0.39 3.88
CA GLN A 160 4.52 1.76 3.74
C GLN A 160 3.18 1.98 4.46
N SER A 161 2.43 0.91 4.73
CA SER A 161 1.11 1.02 5.35
C SER A 161 1.20 1.07 6.87
N SER A 162 0.53 2.04 7.51
CA SER A 162 0.33 2.02 8.97
C SER A 162 -0.81 1.11 9.42
N PHE A 163 -1.56 0.53 8.47
CA PHE A 163 -2.75 -0.30 8.72
C PHE A 163 -2.48 -1.79 8.52
N LEU A 164 -1.44 -2.15 7.77
CA LEU A 164 -1.06 -3.54 7.51
C LEU A 164 0.11 -3.94 8.42
N THR A 165 0.07 -5.17 8.92
CA THR A 165 1.15 -5.74 9.74
C THR A 165 1.87 -6.86 8.97
N MET A 166 3.13 -7.10 9.34
CA MET A 166 3.90 -8.21 8.76
C MET A 166 3.28 -9.57 9.10
N ASP A 167 2.62 -9.71 10.25
CA ASP A 167 1.91 -10.94 10.64
C ASP A 167 0.75 -11.25 9.68
N LEU A 168 0.03 -10.22 9.23
CA LEU A 168 -1.04 -10.40 8.26
C LEU A 168 -0.49 -10.80 6.90
N LEU A 169 0.63 -10.17 6.47
CA LEU A 169 1.31 -10.56 5.24
C LEU A 169 1.72 -12.03 5.30
N GLU A 170 2.30 -12.50 6.40
CA GLU A 170 2.71 -13.90 6.57
C GLU A 170 1.54 -14.88 6.47
N SER A 171 0.36 -14.47 6.96
CA SER A 171 -0.87 -15.28 6.85
C SER A 171 -1.38 -15.44 5.42
N CYS A 172 -1.15 -14.44 4.55
CA CYS A 172 -1.62 -14.45 3.15
C CYS A 172 -0.52 -14.86 2.15
N PHE A 173 0.74 -14.64 2.50
CA PHE A 173 1.89 -14.83 1.63
C PHE A 173 3.14 -15.25 2.44
N PRO A 174 3.70 -16.45 2.20
CA PRO A 174 4.81 -16.95 3.01
C PRO A 174 6.08 -16.13 2.79
N TYR A 175 6.66 -15.62 3.87
CA TYR A 175 7.86 -14.76 3.84
C TYR A 175 9.09 -15.43 3.19
N ALA A 176 9.11 -16.76 3.13
CA ALA A 176 10.14 -17.52 2.40
C ALA A 176 10.20 -17.15 0.91
N LEU A 177 9.07 -16.85 0.27
CA LEU A 177 9.03 -16.42 -1.13
C LEU A 177 9.65 -15.04 -1.32
N ILE A 178 9.35 -14.09 -0.43
CA ILE A 178 9.91 -12.72 -0.46
C ILE A 178 11.43 -12.77 -0.26
N ARG A 179 11.90 -13.56 0.71
CA ARG A 179 13.34 -13.75 0.95
C ARG A 179 14.06 -14.36 -0.25
N ASN A 180 13.46 -15.37 -0.88
CA ASN A 180 14.03 -15.97 -2.10
C ASN A 180 14.06 -14.96 -3.25
N ALA A 181 13.03 -14.12 -3.37
CA ALA A 181 12.97 -13.04 -4.34
C ALA A 181 14.09 -12.01 -4.14
N TYR A 182 14.31 -11.55 -2.91
CA TYR A 182 15.43 -10.66 -2.59
C TYR A 182 16.77 -11.31 -2.98
N HIS A 183 17.00 -12.57 -2.61
CA HIS A 183 18.25 -13.26 -2.95
C HIS A 183 18.44 -13.37 -4.48
N ALA A 184 17.38 -13.67 -5.22
CA ALA A 184 17.43 -13.76 -6.69
C ALA A 184 17.78 -12.41 -7.34
N VAL A 185 17.13 -11.33 -6.89
CA VAL A 185 17.32 -9.97 -7.41
C VAL A 185 18.71 -9.41 -7.07
N TYR A 186 19.19 -9.65 -5.85
CA TYR A 186 20.54 -9.27 -5.44
C TYR A 186 21.60 -10.02 -6.25
N LYS A 187 21.43 -11.34 -6.45
CA LYS A 187 22.34 -12.14 -7.27
C LYS A 187 22.36 -11.67 -8.73
N GLN A 188 21.20 -11.33 -9.30
CA GLN A 188 21.10 -10.76 -10.64
C GLN A 188 21.80 -9.40 -10.76
N SER A 189 21.70 -8.55 -9.74
CA SER A 189 22.34 -7.24 -9.74
C SER A 189 23.88 -7.34 -9.60
N VAL A 190 24.38 -8.26 -8.78
CA VAL A 190 25.84 -8.56 -8.70
C VAL A 190 26.36 -9.11 -10.03
N ALA A 191 25.60 -10.00 -10.69
CA ALA A 191 25.97 -10.52 -12.00
C ALA A 191 25.95 -9.45 -13.10
N ALA A 192 25.08 -8.44 -12.99
CA ALA A 192 24.99 -7.33 -13.94
C ALA A 192 26.06 -6.26 -13.73
N GLY A 193 26.55 -6.07 -12.50
CA GLY A 193 27.63 -5.11 -12.17
C GLY A 193 29.05 -5.56 -12.55
N ASN A 194 29.21 -6.79 -13.05
CA ASN A 194 30.49 -7.35 -13.53
C ASN A 194 30.65 -7.28 -15.06
N ARG A 195 29.92 -6.39 -15.74
CA ARG A 195 30.06 -6.11 -17.18
C ARG A 195 30.30 -4.63 -17.43
#